data_AF-A0AAW7KLZ7-F1
#
_entry.id   AF-A0AAW7KLZ7-F1
#
_cell.length_a   1.000
_cell.length_b   1.000
_cell.length_c   1.000
_cell.angle_alpha   90.00
_cell.angle_beta   90.00
_cell.angle_gamma   90.00
#
_symmetry.space_group_name_H-M   'P 1'
#
loop_
_entity.id
_entity.type
_entity.pdbx_description
1 polymer ?
#
loop_
_entity_poly.entity_id
_entity_poly.type
_entity_poly.pdbx_seq_one_letter_code
_entity_poly.pdbx_strand_id
1 'polypeptide(L)'
;GYLLYSFDLKNYHHENKLKVVEASDRLHIYVDGDLAATQYQETVGEELLISGQTEKDKLALDILVENLGRVNYGFKLNNPTQSKGIRGGVMQDIHFHQGYQHYPLTFSQEQLAKIDYTAGKNPLQPSFYQVTFELEQLADTYIDCRGYGKGFVVVNGHHLGRYWEIGPIHRSEE
;
A
#
# COMPACT_ATOMS: atom_id res chain seq x y z
N GLY A 1 1.57 2.45 8.95
CA GLY A 1 1.25 3.43 7.90
C GLY A 1 1.71 2.90 6.57
N TYR A 2 1.52 3.69 5.53
CA TYR A 2 1.90 3.34 4.18
C TYR A 2 2.87 4.37 3.62
N LEU A 3 3.59 4.00 2.58
CA LEU A 3 4.45 4.89 1.81
C LEU A 3 4.24 4.58 0.34
N LEU A 4 3.83 5.57 -0.43
CA LEU A 4 3.71 5.46 -1.88
C LEU A 4 5.02 5.98 -2.51
N TYR A 5 5.61 5.15 -3.36
CA TYR A 5 6.70 5.53 -4.25
C TYR A 5 6.11 5.69 -5.66
N SER A 6 6.21 6.88 -6.24
CA SER A 6 5.67 7.19 -7.57
C SER A 6 6.76 7.72 -8.49
N PHE A 7 6.83 7.24 -9.73
CA PHE A 7 7.81 7.66 -10.72
C PHE A 7 7.44 7.17 -12.12
N ASP A 8 8.01 7.82 -13.14
CA ASP A 8 7.86 7.36 -14.52
C ASP A 8 9.00 6.39 -14.90
N LEU A 9 8.63 5.19 -15.33
CA LEU A 9 9.55 4.29 -16.01
C LEU A 9 9.66 4.61 -17.49
N LYS A 10 10.84 4.34 -18.06
CA LYS A 10 11.01 4.35 -19.51
C LYS A 10 10.16 3.22 -20.09
N ASN A 11 9.37 3.55 -21.10
CA ASN A 11 8.67 2.53 -21.87
C ASN A 11 9.59 2.03 -22.99
N TYR A 12 9.91 0.73 -22.96
CA TYR A 12 10.73 0.12 -24.01
C TYR A 12 9.89 -0.44 -25.18
N HIS A 13 8.56 -0.31 -25.12
CA HIS A 13 7.60 -0.79 -26.13
C HIS A 13 7.66 -2.30 -26.41
N HIS A 14 8.24 -3.06 -25.48
CA HIS A 14 8.21 -4.52 -25.43
C HIS A 14 8.15 -4.96 -23.96
N GLU A 15 7.87 -6.24 -23.75
CA GLU A 15 7.87 -6.83 -22.41
C GLU A 15 9.26 -6.73 -21.78
N ASN A 16 9.33 -6.24 -20.54
CA ASN A 16 10.57 -6.13 -19.78
C ASN A 16 10.31 -6.48 -18.31
N LYS A 17 11.40 -6.72 -17.56
CA LYS A 17 11.32 -7.17 -16.18
C LYS A 17 11.31 -5.99 -15.23
N LEU A 18 10.48 -6.07 -14.20
CA LEU A 18 10.48 -5.18 -13.06
C LEU A 18 10.78 -5.97 -11.79
N LYS A 19 11.64 -5.44 -10.92
CA LYS A 19 11.94 -6.06 -9.63
C LYS A 19 12.11 -5.01 -8.54
N VAL A 20 11.42 -5.20 -7.42
CA VAL A 20 11.59 -4.34 -6.24
C VAL A 20 12.57 -5.00 -5.28
N VAL A 21 13.76 -4.43 -5.15
CA VAL A 21 14.88 -5.03 -4.42
C VAL A 21 14.88 -4.57 -2.97
N GLU A 22 15.00 -5.53 -2.05
CA GLU A 22 15.09 -5.31 -0.60
C GLU A 22 13.97 -4.42 -0.05
N ALA A 23 12.72 -4.83 -0.25
CA ALA A 23 11.56 -4.13 0.29
C ALA A 23 10.94 -4.83 1.51
N SER A 24 10.19 -4.09 2.31
CA SER A 24 9.39 -4.61 3.41
C SER A 24 8.21 -3.69 3.72
N ASP A 25 7.00 -4.18 4.05
CA ASP A 25 6.64 -5.60 4.27
C ASP A 25 5.74 -6.17 3.18
N ARG A 26 4.82 -5.35 2.66
CA ARG A 26 3.86 -5.74 1.62
C ARG A 26 3.76 -4.63 0.58
N LEU A 27 3.75 -5.01 -0.69
CA LEU A 27 3.79 -4.10 -1.83
C LEU A 27 2.56 -4.32 -2.70
N HIS A 28 1.93 -3.23 -3.11
CA HIS A 28 1.05 -3.20 -4.27
C HIS A 28 1.76 -2.40 -5.36
N ILE A 29 1.95 -3.01 -6.52
CA ILE A 29 2.66 -2.42 -7.66
C ILE A 29 1.63 -2.14 -8.74
N TYR A 30 1.50 -0.87 -9.11
CA TYR A 30 0.59 -0.39 -10.15
C TYR A 30 1.40 0.13 -11.33
N VAL A 31 0.94 -0.18 -12.54
CA VAL A 31 1.47 0.35 -13.81
C VAL A 31 0.32 1.07 -14.50
N ASP A 32 0.49 2.37 -14.75
CA ASP A 32 -0.55 3.26 -15.29
C ASP A 32 -1.88 3.19 -14.52
N GLY A 33 -1.81 2.98 -13.20
CA GLY A 33 -2.97 2.89 -12.31
C GLY A 33 -3.59 1.50 -12.19
N ASP A 34 -3.20 0.54 -13.03
CA ASP A 34 -3.69 -0.84 -12.95
C ASP A 34 -2.79 -1.69 -12.04
N LEU A 35 -3.41 -2.49 -11.17
CA LEU A 35 -2.68 -3.36 -10.24
C LEU A 35 -1.98 -4.48 -11.03
N ALA A 36 -0.65 -4.40 -11.11
CA ALA A 36 0.15 -5.39 -11.79
C ALA A 36 0.55 -6.55 -10.87
N ALA A 37 0.86 -6.27 -9.59
CA ALA A 37 1.19 -7.31 -8.62
C ALA A 37 0.93 -6.88 -7.17
N THR A 38 0.69 -7.88 -6.33
CA THR A 38 0.79 -7.74 -4.87
C THR A 38 1.86 -8.70 -4.36
N GLN A 39 2.88 -8.18 -3.68
CA GLN A 39 3.96 -8.99 -3.11
C GLN A 39 3.94 -8.90 -1.58
N TYR A 40 4.03 -10.04 -0.91
CA TYR A 40 4.06 -10.18 0.54
C TYR A 40 4.91 -11.39 0.95
N GLN A 41 5.65 -11.26 2.06
CA GLN A 41 6.54 -12.30 2.59
C GLN A 41 7.56 -12.79 1.54
N GLU A 42 7.54 -14.07 1.18
CA GLU A 42 8.49 -14.70 0.26
C GLU A 42 8.43 -14.17 -1.16
N THR A 43 7.29 -13.61 -1.58
CA THR A 43 7.12 -13.07 -2.94
C THR A 43 7.74 -11.68 -3.13
N VAL A 44 8.17 -11.04 -2.03
CA VAL A 44 8.82 -9.72 -2.11
C VAL A 44 10.14 -9.83 -2.85
N GLY A 45 10.25 -9.12 -3.97
CA GLY A 45 11.43 -9.13 -4.83
C GLY A 45 11.42 -10.23 -5.90
N GLU A 46 10.30 -10.92 -6.09
CA GLU A 46 10.07 -11.67 -7.33
C GLU A 46 10.03 -10.72 -8.53
N GLU A 47 10.46 -11.24 -9.68
CA GLU A 47 10.40 -10.51 -10.95
C GLU A 47 8.96 -10.47 -11.46
N LEU A 48 8.53 -9.30 -11.93
CA LEU A 48 7.28 -9.08 -12.64
C LEU A 48 7.59 -8.77 -14.10
N LEU A 49 6.80 -9.30 -15.02
CA LEU A 49 6.84 -8.88 -16.42
C LEU A 49 5.88 -7.69 -16.61
N ILE A 50 6.39 -6.60 -17.14
CA ILE A 50 5.59 -5.42 -17.52
C ILE A 50 5.60 -5.27 -19.04
N SER A 51 4.42 -5.14 -19.63
CA SER A 51 4.26 -4.94 -21.06
C SER A 51 4.46 -3.47 -21.41
N GLY A 52 5.26 -3.20 -22.44
CA GLY A 52 5.35 -1.86 -23.03
C GLY A 52 4.06 -1.48 -23.77
N GLN A 53 3.73 -0.19 -23.76
CA GLN A 53 2.59 0.36 -24.51
C GLN A 53 3.06 1.08 -25.78
N THR A 54 2.37 0.92 -26.91
CA THR A 54 2.83 1.48 -28.18
C THR A 54 2.76 3.02 -28.23
N GLU A 55 1.75 3.61 -27.60
CA GLU A 55 1.42 5.04 -27.73
C GLU A 55 1.98 5.93 -26.61
N LYS A 56 2.91 5.41 -25.79
CA LYS A 56 3.48 6.16 -24.64
C LYS A 56 5.00 6.02 -24.58
N ASP A 57 5.70 7.11 -24.31
CA ASP A 57 7.15 7.07 -24.07
C ASP A 57 7.54 6.60 -22.67
N LYS A 58 6.58 6.65 -21.73
CA LYS A 58 6.77 6.32 -20.32
C LYS A 58 5.59 5.56 -19.75
N LEU A 59 5.84 4.79 -18.69
CA LEU A 59 4.84 4.10 -17.90
C LEU A 59 4.84 4.71 -16.49
N ALA A 60 3.69 5.16 -16.00
CA ALA A 60 3.59 5.64 -14.63
C ALA A 60 3.64 4.44 -13.67
N LEU A 61 4.55 4.44 -12.71
CA LEU A 61 4.66 3.39 -11.72
C LEU A 61 4.35 3.93 -10.33
N ASP A 62 3.45 3.25 -9.65
CA ASP A 62 3.08 3.52 -8.26
C ASP A 62 3.28 2.26 -7.43
N ILE A 63 4.10 2.34 -6.37
CA ILE A 63 4.33 1.24 -5.44
C ILE A 63 3.86 1.66 -4.05
N LEU A 64 2.71 1.16 -3.65
CA LEU A 64 2.18 1.34 -2.31
C LEU A 64 2.78 0.30 -1.38
N VAL A 65 3.64 0.74 -0.46
CA VAL A 65 4.29 -0.12 0.52
C VAL A 65 3.60 0.01 1.87
N GLU A 66 3.17 -1.11 2.43
CA GLU A 66 2.62 -1.19 3.77
C GLU A 66 3.70 -1.61 4.78
N ASN A 67 3.81 -0.84 5.86
CA ASN A 67 4.56 -1.24 7.05
C ASN A 67 3.63 -2.04 7.98
N LEU A 68 3.83 -3.35 8.01
CA LEU A 68 2.99 -4.27 8.78
C LEU A 68 3.34 -4.34 10.27
N GLY A 69 4.43 -3.70 10.68
CA GLY A 69 4.90 -3.68 12.05
C GLY A 69 6.36 -4.11 12.11
N ARG A 70 7.13 -3.50 13.01
CA ARG A 70 8.49 -3.94 13.30
C ARG A 70 8.46 -5.11 14.25
N VAL A 71 9.43 -6.01 14.11
CA VAL A 71 9.63 -7.06 15.11
C VAL A 71 9.99 -6.38 16.43
N ASN A 72 9.40 -6.86 17.53
CA ASN A 72 9.53 -6.28 18.87
C ASN A 72 10.31 -7.17 19.85
N TYR A 73 10.88 -8.30 19.41
CA TYR A 73 11.70 -9.18 20.24
C TYR A 73 12.72 -10.01 19.44
N GLY A 74 13.71 -10.56 20.14
CA GLY A 74 14.63 -11.56 19.60
C GLY A 74 15.67 -11.03 18.61
N PHE A 75 16.39 -11.95 17.96
CA PHE A 75 17.56 -11.62 17.14
C PHE A 75 17.25 -10.78 15.90
N LYS A 76 15.98 -10.70 15.46
CA LYS A 76 15.56 -9.87 14.33
C LYS A 76 15.29 -8.41 14.69
N LEU A 77 15.42 -8.02 15.97
CA LEU A 77 15.12 -6.65 16.44
C LEU A 77 15.95 -5.57 15.72
N ASN A 78 17.21 -5.85 15.41
CA ASN A 78 18.11 -4.93 14.70
C ASN A 78 18.36 -5.35 13.24
N ASN A 79 17.52 -6.24 12.70
CA ASN A 79 17.69 -6.69 11.33
C ASN A 79 17.41 -5.54 10.33
N PRO A 80 18.12 -5.45 9.19
CA PRO A 80 17.87 -4.40 8.17
C PRO A 80 16.41 -4.30 7.72
N THR A 81 15.66 -5.41 7.74
CA THR A 81 14.21 -5.45 7.44
C THR A 81 13.33 -4.66 8.42
N GLN A 82 13.87 -4.14 9.53
CA GLN A 82 13.15 -3.20 10.39
C GLN A 82 13.09 -1.78 9.82
N SER A 83 13.97 -1.45 8.87
CA SER A 83 13.82 -0.28 8.01
C SER A 83 12.84 -0.62 6.89
N LYS A 84 11.60 -0.18 7.07
CA LYS A 84 10.46 -0.47 6.18
C LYS A 84 10.49 0.42 4.94
N GLY A 85 9.75 0.03 3.90
CA GLY A 85 9.82 0.65 2.59
C GLY A 85 10.75 -0.14 1.65
N ILE A 86 11.15 0.51 0.56
CA ILE A 86 12.11 -0.01 -0.42
C ILE A 86 13.51 0.46 0.01
N ARG A 87 14.42 -0.48 0.32
CA ARG A 87 15.79 -0.15 0.74
C ARG A 87 16.80 -0.24 -0.40
N GLY A 88 16.65 -1.24 -1.27
CA GLY A 88 17.57 -1.46 -2.38
C GLY A 88 17.24 -0.56 -3.57
N GLY A 89 15.99 -0.63 -4.04
CA GLY A 89 15.49 0.19 -5.14
C GLY A 89 14.59 -0.60 -6.08
N VAL A 90 14.15 0.03 -7.17
CA VAL A 90 13.38 -0.62 -8.22
C VAL A 90 14.26 -0.80 -9.45
N MET A 91 14.37 -2.04 -9.92
CA MET A 91 15.08 -2.39 -11.15
C MET A 91 14.12 -2.55 -12.31
N GLN A 92 14.47 -1.95 -13.45
CA GLN A 92 13.91 -2.29 -14.75
C GLN A 92 14.99 -3.02 -15.55
N ASP A 93 14.70 -4.27 -15.91
CA ASP A 93 15.66 -5.29 -16.34
C ASP A 93 16.85 -5.41 -15.38
N ILE A 94 17.99 -4.82 -15.74
CA ILE A 94 19.25 -4.90 -14.99
C ILE A 94 19.67 -3.56 -14.38
N HIS A 95 18.87 -2.49 -14.55
CA HIS A 95 19.23 -1.14 -14.12
C HIS A 95 18.31 -0.64 -13.02
N PHE A 96 18.89 -0.02 -11.99
CA PHE A 96 18.11 0.68 -10.97
C PHE A 96 17.55 1.98 -11.52
N HIS A 97 16.26 2.20 -11.28
CA HIS A 97 15.61 3.48 -11.50
C HIS A 97 16.00 4.48 -10.40
N GLN A 98 15.94 5.77 -10.74
CA GLN A 98 16.23 6.89 -9.84
C GLN A 98 15.18 7.98 -10.03
N GLY A 99 14.99 8.85 -9.02
CA GLY A 99 14.07 9.99 -9.14
C GLY A 99 12.66 9.72 -8.62
N TYR A 100 12.55 8.94 -7.55
CA TYR A 100 11.27 8.64 -6.89
C TYR A 100 10.65 9.89 -6.24
N GLN A 101 9.35 10.09 -6.46
CA GLN A 101 8.51 10.88 -5.57
C GLN A 101 8.01 9.99 -4.43
N HIS A 102 8.07 10.50 -3.21
CA HIS A 102 7.69 9.75 -2.01
C HIS A 102 6.52 10.45 -1.33
N TYR A 103 5.44 9.71 -1.08
CA TYR A 103 4.25 10.22 -0.39
C TYR A 103 4.03 9.42 0.89
N PRO A 104 4.51 9.92 2.04
CA PRO A 104 4.24 9.29 3.32
C PRO A 104 2.75 9.39 3.67
N LEU A 105 2.13 8.24 3.91
CA LEU A 105 0.74 8.12 4.32
C LEU A 105 0.71 7.71 5.79
N THR A 106 0.82 8.73 6.65
CA THR A 106 0.81 8.58 8.11
C THR A 106 -0.60 8.50 8.67
N PHE A 107 -1.57 9.01 7.90
CA PHE A 107 -2.98 9.13 8.29
C PHE A 107 -3.17 9.91 9.59
N SER A 108 -2.38 10.97 9.76
CA SER A 108 -2.65 11.97 10.78
C SER A 108 -4.04 12.58 10.57
N GLN A 109 -4.61 13.17 11.63
CA GLN A 109 -5.91 13.85 11.54
C GLN A 109 -5.93 14.92 10.42
N GLU A 110 -4.81 15.63 10.22
CA GLU A 110 -4.66 16.59 9.13
C GLU A 110 -4.69 15.92 7.74
N GLN A 111 -4.02 14.78 7.56
CA GLN A 111 -4.07 14.04 6.29
C GLN A 111 -5.48 13.48 6.02
N LEU A 112 -6.13 12.94 7.06
CA LEU A 112 -7.49 12.40 6.95
C LEU A 112 -8.51 13.49 6.61
N ALA A 113 -8.38 14.69 7.17
CA ALA A 113 -9.25 15.83 6.87
C ALA A 113 -9.13 16.34 5.43
N LYS A 114 -8.04 15.98 4.71
CA LYS A 114 -7.81 16.33 3.31
C LYS A 114 -8.35 15.29 2.32
N ILE A 115 -8.94 14.19 2.80
CA ILE A 115 -9.53 13.18 1.92
C ILE A 115 -10.74 13.78 1.20
N ASP A 116 -10.67 13.85 -0.12
CA ASP A 116 -11.80 14.22 -0.97
C ASP A 116 -12.61 12.98 -1.34
N TYR A 117 -13.74 12.78 -0.67
CA TYR A 117 -14.67 11.67 -0.93
C TYR A 117 -15.49 11.82 -2.23
N THR A 118 -15.31 12.93 -2.97
CA THR A 118 -15.96 13.18 -4.26
C THR A 118 -15.08 12.86 -5.46
N ALA A 119 -13.79 12.58 -5.25
CA ALA A 119 -12.78 12.35 -6.29
C ALA A 119 -12.99 11.10 -7.18
N GLY A 120 -14.05 10.33 -6.95
CA GLY A 120 -14.40 9.13 -7.71
C GLY A 120 -14.14 7.84 -6.91
N LYS A 121 -14.50 6.70 -7.51
CA LYS A 121 -14.38 5.38 -6.88
C LYS A 121 -13.76 4.41 -7.87
N ASN A 122 -12.66 3.78 -7.50
CA ASN A 122 -12.13 2.62 -8.20
C ASN A 122 -11.97 1.45 -7.20
N PRO A 123 -12.86 0.45 -7.22
CA PRO A 123 -12.82 -0.66 -6.27
C PRO A 123 -11.57 -1.55 -6.44
N LEU A 124 -10.83 -1.42 -7.55
CA LEU A 124 -9.58 -2.13 -7.79
C LEU A 124 -8.36 -1.43 -7.18
N GLN A 125 -8.54 -0.22 -6.63
CA GLN A 125 -7.48 0.56 -6.00
C GLN A 125 -7.73 0.76 -4.50
N PRO A 126 -6.67 0.98 -3.69
CA PRO A 126 -6.79 1.35 -2.29
C PRO A 126 -7.60 2.63 -2.19
N SER A 127 -8.74 2.56 -1.50
CA SER A 127 -9.75 3.62 -1.49
C SER A 127 -10.21 3.91 -0.08
N PHE A 128 -10.63 5.15 0.16
CA PHE A 128 -11.26 5.56 1.41
C PHE A 128 -12.78 5.55 1.27
N TYR A 129 -13.46 5.04 2.28
CA TYR A 129 -14.91 5.02 2.39
C TYR A 129 -15.31 5.77 3.65
N GLN A 130 -16.34 6.62 3.54
CA GLN A 130 -16.90 7.35 4.67
C GLN A 130 -18.35 6.95 4.89
N VAL A 131 -18.69 6.72 6.15
CA VAL A 131 -20.06 6.51 6.61
C VAL A 131 -20.31 7.46 7.77
N THR A 132 -21.48 8.07 7.79
CA THR A 132 -21.93 8.94 8.87
C THR A 132 -23.28 8.45 9.34
N PHE A 133 -23.45 8.32 10.65
CA PHE A 133 -24.69 7.93 11.29
C PHE A 133 -24.82 8.64 12.65
N GLU A 134 -26.05 8.81 13.11
CA GLU A 134 -26.34 9.40 14.41
C GLU A 134 -26.54 8.30 15.46
N LEU A 135 -26.10 8.57 16.69
CA LEU A 135 -26.27 7.68 17.83
C LEU A 135 -27.11 8.39 18.89
N GLU A 136 -28.20 7.75 19.32
CA GLU A 136 -29.01 8.24 20.45
C GLU A 136 -28.29 8.02 21.79
N GLN A 137 -27.51 6.95 21.90
CA GLN A 137 -26.74 6.61 23.09
C GLN A 137 -25.38 6.03 22.70
N LEU A 138 -24.33 6.45 23.42
CA LEU A 138 -22.99 5.89 23.29
C LEU A 138 -22.89 4.57 24.06
N ALA A 139 -22.35 3.54 23.40
CA ALA A 139 -22.07 2.23 23.97
C ALA A 139 -20.93 1.55 23.20
N ASP A 140 -20.28 0.58 23.85
CA ASP A 140 -19.26 -0.26 23.21
C ASP A 140 -19.88 -1.03 22.04
N THR A 141 -19.14 -1.11 20.94
CA THR A 141 -19.59 -1.81 19.74
C THR A 141 -18.39 -2.26 18.91
N TYR A 142 -18.68 -2.96 17.81
CA TYR A 142 -17.69 -3.54 16.92
C TYR A 142 -18.01 -3.16 15.49
N ILE A 143 -16.97 -2.84 14.70
CA ILE A 143 -17.11 -2.70 13.26
C ILE A 143 -16.80 -4.05 12.63
N ASP A 144 -17.83 -4.67 12.06
CA ASP A 144 -17.72 -5.94 11.35
C ASP A 144 -17.06 -5.73 9.98
N CYS A 145 -15.80 -6.15 9.88
CA CYS A 145 -15.00 -6.06 8.66
C CYS A 145 -15.07 -7.36 7.84
N ARG A 146 -16.00 -8.28 8.12
CA ARG A 146 -16.24 -9.44 7.24
C ARG A 146 -16.68 -8.97 5.86
N GLY A 147 -16.11 -9.57 4.82
CA GLY A 147 -16.36 -9.17 3.42
C GLY A 147 -15.52 -7.98 2.94
N TYR A 148 -14.78 -7.33 3.84
CA TYR A 148 -13.71 -6.41 3.45
C TYR A 148 -12.42 -7.21 3.24
N GLY A 149 -11.57 -6.76 2.30
CA GLY A 149 -10.27 -7.40 2.07
C GLY A 149 -9.26 -7.07 3.17
N LYS A 150 -8.59 -5.91 3.06
CA LYS A 150 -7.56 -5.48 4.03
C LYS A 150 -7.52 -3.96 4.14
N GLY A 151 -7.31 -3.45 5.35
CA GLY A 151 -7.21 -2.01 5.57
C GLY A 151 -7.11 -1.63 7.04
N PHE A 152 -7.63 -0.45 7.36
CA PHE A 152 -7.73 0.07 8.71
C PHE A 152 -9.01 0.88 8.85
N VAL A 153 -9.45 1.09 10.10
CA VAL A 153 -10.67 1.85 10.41
C VAL A 153 -10.30 3.07 11.23
N VAL A 154 -10.98 4.18 10.92
CA VAL A 154 -10.90 5.42 11.71
C VAL A 154 -12.32 5.84 12.09
N VAL A 155 -12.54 6.13 13.38
CA VAL A 155 -13.80 6.67 13.89
C VAL A 155 -13.53 8.03 14.52
N ASN A 156 -14.17 9.08 14.01
CA ASN A 156 -14.01 10.45 14.53
C ASN A 156 -12.54 10.92 14.64
N GLY A 157 -11.65 10.43 13.76
CA GLY A 157 -10.22 10.73 13.78
C GLY A 157 -9.35 9.76 14.60
N HIS A 158 -9.96 8.81 15.33
CA HIS A 158 -9.27 7.79 16.12
C HIS A 158 -9.02 6.53 15.28
N HIS A 159 -7.76 6.08 15.20
CA HIS A 159 -7.38 4.84 14.51
C HIS A 159 -7.73 3.62 15.36
N LEU A 160 -8.71 2.84 14.93
CA LEU A 160 -9.10 1.59 15.61
C LEU A 160 -8.20 0.40 15.26
N GLY A 161 -7.19 0.63 14.42
CA GLY A 161 -6.28 -0.41 13.97
C GLY A 161 -6.69 -1.05 12.64
N ARG A 162 -6.16 -2.24 12.39
CA ARG A 162 -6.16 -2.87 11.07
C ARG A 162 -7.12 -4.06 11.02
N TYR A 163 -7.71 -4.28 9.86
CA TYR A 163 -8.44 -5.51 9.56
C TYR A 163 -7.79 -6.23 8.38
N TRP A 164 -7.95 -7.56 8.35
CA TRP A 164 -7.55 -8.39 7.24
C TRP A 164 -8.43 -9.64 7.17
N GLU A 165 -8.96 -9.93 5.99
CA GLU A 165 -9.83 -11.08 5.71
C GLU A 165 -9.20 -12.44 6.05
N ILE A 166 -7.88 -12.54 6.17
CA ILE A 166 -7.21 -13.80 6.57
C ILE A 166 -7.46 -14.17 8.05
N GLY A 167 -8.01 -13.24 8.85
CA GLY A 167 -8.38 -13.49 10.23
C GLY A 167 -7.20 -13.59 11.20
N PRO A 168 -7.41 -14.12 12.43
CA PRO A 168 -8.66 -14.70 12.94
C PRO A 168 -9.70 -13.65 13.39
N ILE A 169 -9.28 -12.40 13.54
CA ILE A 169 -10.12 -11.30 14.00
C ILE A 169 -10.64 -10.54 12.78
N HIS A 170 -11.97 -10.44 12.65
CA HIS A 170 -12.64 -9.69 11.59
C HIS A 170 -13.36 -8.45 12.15
N ARG A 171 -12.99 -7.99 13.34
CA ARG A 171 -13.60 -6.86 14.06
C ARG A 171 -12.51 -5.87 14.44
N SER A 172 -12.79 -4.56 14.37
CA SER A 172 -11.93 -3.53 14.99
C SER A 172 -12.55 -3.08 16.31
N GLU A 173 -11.73 -2.92 17.34
CA GLU A 173 -12.11 -2.59 18.72
C GLU A 173 -11.34 -1.34 19.18
N GLU A 174 -11.93 -0.55 20.09
CA GLU A 174 -11.22 0.39 20.97
C GLU A 174 -11.43 -0.04 22.42
#